data_AF-A0A8S1HVW1-F1
#
_entry.id   AF-A0A8S1HVW1-F1
#
_cell.length_a   1.000
_cell.length_b   1.000
_cell.length_c   1.000
_cell.angle_alpha   90.00
_cell.angle_beta   90.00
_cell.angle_gamma   90.00
#
_symmetry.space_group_name_H-M   'P 1'
#
loop_
_entity.id
_entity.type
_entity.pdbx_description
1 polymer ?
#
loop_
_entity_poly.entity_id
_entity_poly.type
_entity_poly.pdbx_seq_one_letter_code
_entity_poly.pdbx_strand_id
1 'polypeptide(L)'
;MVLDSSWNETTQAFGHKGVTFVHLLALGSGACNCVLNALIWMAFIKTPRLLQKHHLYLFYCLAVTNFFTGFFTLPTYLNLINHNNLNCPRWSILIGSSFEFAFDRIRHVITLAIALERIYALFCPGEYFFLDHQWIAIKVCTIAAVWAVFDMAFLIVEDNIFMVRVHCVTTSSSGPIFHVYFLIATIAFGVFLSLAYSVFISKLFILRGTQLINRKSLCRENFHQVNSLTVAVILMVVIFNVLPSSLYLCDMILGKVHFMKWGPIITIGYHFSGILSYFFYSYKHREIRAALNKLYPIHKITSKKHWSPQKQQKMSAPSLITLKDGDPDKTASGEIFL
;
A
#
# COMPACT_ATOMS: atom_id res chain seq x y z
N MET A 1 -28.68 -2.41 -12.71
CA MET A 1 -27.49 -2.92 -11.99
C MET A 1 -27.60 -4.42 -11.83
N VAL A 2 -26.51 -5.18 -11.64
CA VAL A 2 -26.53 -6.67 -11.55
C VAL A 2 -27.44 -7.20 -10.45
N LEU A 3 -27.83 -6.39 -9.47
CA LEU A 3 -28.54 -6.85 -8.28
C LEU A 3 -29.59 -5.85 -7.75
N ASP A 4 -30.19 -5.00 -8.60
CA ASP A 4 -31.14 -3.96 -8.13
C ASP A 4 -32.34 -4.54 -7.36
N SER A 5 -32.87 -5.68 -7.77
CA SER A 5 -33.97 -6.39 -7.09
C SER A 5 -33.55 -6.88 -5.70
N SER A 6 -32.42 -7.56 -5.60
CA SER A 6 -31.88 -8.07 -4.34
C SER A 6 -31.42 -6.97 -3.38
N TRP A 7 -30.98 -5.82 -3.90
CA TRP A 7 -30.70 -4.62 -3.10
C TRP A 7 -31.97 -3.98 -2.55
N ASN A 8 -33.05 -3.92 -3.35
CA ASN A 8 -34.36 -3.47 -2.87
C ASN A 8 -34.88 -4.36 -1.74
N GLU A 9 -34.82 -5.68 -1.88
CA GLU A 9 -35.24 -6.63 -0.83
C GLU A 9 -34.42 -6.46 0.46
N THR A 10 -33.10 -6.28 0.33
CA THR A 10 -32.21 -6.08 1.48
C THR A 10 -32.51 -4.76 2.19
N THR A 11 -32.74 -3.71 1.42
CA THR A 11 -33.08 -2.39 1.94
C THR A 11 -34.42 -2.40 2.66
N GLN A 12 -35.42 -3.10 2.12
CA GLN A 12 -36.71 -3.30 2.77
C GLN A 12 -36.58 -4.10 4.08
N ALA A 13 -35.68 -5.10 4.12
CA ALA A 13 -35.51 -5.97 5.27
C ALA A 13 -34.68 -5.35 6.42
N PHE A 14 -33.62 -4.59 6.12
CA PHE A 14 -32.65 -4.12 7.12
C PHE A 14 -32.58 -2.59 7.25
N GLY A 15 -33.26 -1.85 6.38
CA GLY A 15 -33.22 -0.39 6.33
C GLY A 15 -31.86 0.17 5.91
N HIS A 16 -31.79 1.49 5.74
CA HIS A 16 -30.58 2.19 5.28
C HIS A 16 -29.49 2.37 6.34
N LYS A 17 -29.80 2.11 7.63
CA LYS A 17 -28.89 2.38 8.76
C LYS A 17 -27.60 1.55 8.72
N GLY A 18 -27.66 0.32 8.19
CA GLY A 18 -26.49 -0.55 8.08
C GLY A 18 -25.44 -0.02 7.08
N VAL A 19 -25.88 0.56 5.96
CA VAL A 19 -25.00 1.07 4.90
C VAL A 19 -24.27 2.34 5.35
N THR A 20 -24.94 3.22 6.10
CA THR A 20 -24.35 4.46 6.62
C THR A 20 -23.14 4.21 7.51
N PHE A 21 -23.19 3.19 8.38
CA PHE A 21 -22.06 2.86 9.25
C PHE A 21 -20.82 2.47 8.43
N VAL A 22 -21.01 1.64 7.39
CA VAL A 22 -19.90 1.21 6.52
C VAL A 22 -19.34 2.38 5.71
N HIS A 23 -20.19 3.30 5.24
CA HIS A 23 -19.73 4.53 4.57
C HIS A 23 -18.94 5.45 5.50
N LEU A 24 -19.33 5.55 6.78
CA LEU A 24 -18.55 6.29 7.78
C LEU A 24 -17.18 5.64 8.05
N LEU A 25 -17.12 4.31 8.12
CA LEU A 25 -15.85 3.58 8.23
C LEU A 25 -14.97 3.77 7.00
N ALA A 26 -15.53 3.72 5.80
CA ALA A 26 -14.81 3.99 4.55
C ALA A 26 -14.28 5.44 4.51
N LEU A 27 -15.11 6.41 4.88
CA LEU A 27 -14.71 7.81 4.98
C LEU A 27 -13.58 8.02 6.00
N GLY A 28 -13.71 7.45 7.21
CA GLY A 28 -12.70 7.54 8.26
C GLY A 28 -11.38 6.87 7.88
N SER A 29 -11.45 5.67 7.29
CA SER A 29 -10.25 4.97 6.81
C SER A 29 -9.60 5.69 5.63
N GLY A 30 -10.37 6.26 4.70
CA GLY A 30 -9.87 7.11 3.61
C GLY A 30 -9.16 8.37 4.13
N ALA A 31 -9.74 9.06 5.12
CA ALA A 31 -9.13 10.21 5.77
C ALA A 31 -7.80 9.86 6.46
N CYS A 32 -7.79 8.78 7.24
CA CYS A 32 -6.57 8.27 7.89
C CYS A 32 -5.50 7.91 6.85
N ASN A 33 -5.87 7.19 5.80
CA ASN A 33 -4.96 6.80 4.73
C ASN A 33 -4.35 8.03 4.03
N CYS A 34 -5.17 9.04 3.74
CA CYS A 34 -4.75 10.31 3.17
C CYS A 34 -3.71 11.01 4.06
N VAL A 35 -4.04 11.24 5.35
CA VAL A 35 -3.15 11.95 6.28
C VAL A 35 -1.83 11.21 6.49
N LEU A 36 -1.88 9.90 6.72
CA LEU A 36 -0.66 9.11 6.97
C LEU A 36 0.27 9.08 5.76
N ASN A 37 -0.26 8.89 4.56
CA ASN A 37 0.56 8.89 3.35
C ASN A 37 1.03 10.30 2.95
N ALA A 38 0.27 11.36 3.27
CA ALA A 38 0.75 12.74 3.15
C ALA A 38 2.00 12.99 3.99
N LEU A 39 2.07 12.43 5.21
CA LEU A 39 3.25 12.56 6.06
C LEU A 39 4.49 11.90 5.44
N ILE A 40 4.34 10.71 4.86
CA ILE A 40 5.44 10.05 4.12
C ILE A 40 5.84 10.89 2.92
N TRP A 41 4.88 11.35 2.13
CA TRP A 41 5.14 12.18 0.96
C TRP A 41 5.92 13.45 1.33
N MET A 42 5.50 14.15 2.38
CA MET A 42 6.20 15.31 2.92
C MET A 42 7.60 14.97 3.43
N ALA A 43 7.84 13.76 3.94
CA ALA A 43 9.15 13.32 4.43
C ALA A 43 10.15 13.22 3.27
N PHE A 44 9.70 12.68 2.13
CA PHE A 44 10.49 12.61 0.90
C PHE A 44 10.77 14.00 0.32
N ILE A 45 9.79 14.91 0.33
CA ILE A 45 9.99 16.29 -0.14
C ILE A 45 11.03 17.02 0.72
N LYS A 46 10.93 16.94 2.06
CA LYS A 46 11.86 17.64 2.96
C LYS A 46 13.25 17.02 3.04
N THR A 47 13.39 15.74 2.70
CA THR A 47 14.66 15.02 2.72
C THR A 47 14.94 14.42 1.35
N PRO A 48 15.32 15.23 0.34
CA PRO A 48 15.54 14.76 -1.03
C PRO A 48 16.67 13.71 -1.13
N ARG A 49 17.56 13.65 -0.14
CA ARG A 49 18.57 12.58 0.01
C ARG A 49 17.96 11.18 0.12
N LEU A 50 16.69 11.05 0.53
CA LEU A 50 15.98 9.76 0.49
C LEU A 50 15.72 9.31 -0.95
N LEU A 51 15.39 10.22 -1.85
CA LEU A 51 15.13 9.90 -3.26
C LEU A 51 16.43 9.57 -4.00
N GLN A 52 17.57 10.09 -3.54
CA GLN A 52 18.88 9.68 -4.09
C GLN A 52 19.19 8.19 -3.86
N LYS A 53 18.45 7.51 -2.96
CA LYS A 53 18.59 6.07 -2.79
C LYS A 53 17.73 5.34 -3.78
N HIS A 54 18.39 4.58 -4.64
CA HIS A 54 17.78 3.99 -5.81
C HIS A 54 16.54 3.10 -5.54
N HIS A 55 16.51 2.35 -4.44
CA HIS A 55 15.38 1.45 -4.12
C HIS A 55 14.15 2.14 -3.50
N LEU A 56 14.16 3.46 -3.25
CA LEU A 56 13.07 4.16 -2.56
C LEU A 56 12.05 4.82 -3.50
N TYR A 57 12.32 4.86 -4.82
CA TYR A 57 11.43 5.51 -5.78
C TYR A 57 10.04 4.87 -5.86
N LEU A 58 9.95 3.53 -5.93
CA LEU A 58 8.66 2.85 -5.98
C LEU A 58 7.87 3.04 -4.67
N PHE A 59 8.54 3.11 -3.52
CA PHE A 59 7.90 3.41 -2.23
C PHE A 59 7.35 4.82 -2.17
N TYR A 60 8.08 5.80 -2.73
CA TYR A 60 7.59 7.16 -2.89
C TYR A 60 6.34 7.20 -3.77
N CYS A 61 6.38 6.57 -4.95
CA CYS A 61 5.24 6.50 -5.86
C CYS A 61 4.02 5.83 -5.21
N LEU A 62 4.24 4.77 -4.42
CA LEU A 62 3.19 4.09 -3.66
C LEU A 62 2.55 5.01 -2.61
N ALA A 63 3.35 5.78 -1.86
CA ALA A 63 2.85 6.72 -0.87
C ALA A 63 2.01 7.84 -1.53
N VAL A 64 2.49 8.40 -2.65
CA VAL A 64 1.73 9.40 -3.42
C VAL A 64 0.42 8.81 -3.93
N THR A 65 0.44 7.59 -4.46
CA THR A 65 -0.76 6.89 -4.93
C THR A 65 -1.76 6.69 -3.79
N ASN A 66 -1.33 6.18 -2.64
CA ASN A 66 -2.19 5.96 -1.47
C ASN A 66 -2.78 7.27 -0.93
N PHE A 67 -2.01 8.37 -0.96
CA PHE A 67 -2.52 9.69 -0.61
C PHE A 67 -3.69 10.08 -1.52
N PHE A 68 -3.52 9.99 -2.84
CA PHE A 68 -4.57 10.36 -3.78
C PHE A 68 -5.78 9.42 -3.70
N THR A 69 -5.59 8.11 -3.52
CA THR A 69 -6.71 7.18 -3.27
C THR A 69 -7.55 7.66 -2.08
N GLY A 70 -6.90 7.96 -0.94
CA GLY A 70 -7.59 8.48 0.24
C GLY A 70 -8.26 9.83 -0.01
N PHE A 71 -7.60 10.74 -0.73
CA PHE A 71 -8.14 12.05 -1.07
C PHE A 71 -9.42 11.97 -1.92
N PHE A 72 -9.43 11.16 -2.98
CA PHE A 72 -10.59 11.02 -3.87
C PHE A 72 -11.73 10.18 -3.27
N THR A 73 -11.43 9.38 -2.24
CA THR A 73 -12.45 8.70 -1.43
C THR A 73 -13.32 9.71 -0.67
N LEU A 74 -12.72 10.74 -0.07
CA LEU A 74 -13.45 11.72 0.75
C LEU A 74 -14.66 12.36 0.04
N PRO A 75 -14.52 12.99 -1.14
CA PRO A 75 -15.65 13.60 -1.83
C PRO A 75 -16.70 12.56 -2.24
N THR A 76 -16.30 11.34 -2.63
CA THR A 76 -17.24 10.26 -2.98
C THR A 76 -18.15 9.94 -1.80
N TYR A 77 -17.57 9.66 -0.63
CA TYR A 77 -18.34 9.23 0.54
C TYR A 77 -19.11 10.37 1.20
N LEU A 78 -18.59 11.59 1.20
CA LEU A 78 -19.34 12.77 1.64
C LEU A 78 -20.59 12.98 0.77
N ASN A 79 -20.46 12.82 -0.55
CA ASN A 79 -21.58 12.92 -1.47
C ASN A 79 -22.62 11.80 -1.26
N LEU A 80 -22.18 10.56 -1.05
CA LEU A 80 -23.07 9.44 -0.73
C LEU A 80 -23.87 9.68 0.57
N ILE A 81 -23.22 10.18 1.61
CA ILE A 81 -23.84 10.50 2.90
C ILE A 81 -24.82 11.67 2.75
N ASN A 82 -24.47 12.72 1.99
CA ASN A 82 -25.33 13.88 1.76
C ASN A 82 -26.66 13.52 1.09
N HIS A 83 -26.65 12.49 0.23
CA HIS A 83 -27.86 11.96 -0.41
C HIS A 83 -28.57 10.87 0.41
N ASN A 84 -28.22 10.69 1.69
CA ASN A 84 -28.77 9.62 2.55
C ASN A 84 -28.69 8.21 1.91
N ASN A 85 -27.67 7.99 1.05
CA ASN A 85 -27.44 6.77 0.29
C ASN A 85 -28.59 6.38 -0.68
N LEU A 86 -29.46 7.33 -1.06
CA LEU A 86 -30.63 7.11 -1.92
C LEU A 86 -30.66 8.07 -3.11
N ASN A 87 -31.14 7.57 -4.25
CA ASN A 87 -31.47 8.39 -5.43
C ASN A 87 -30.35 9.36 -5.85
N CYS A 88 -29.10 8.90 -5.87
CA CYS A 88 -27.98 9.73 -6.24
C CYS A 88 -27.82 9.76 -7.76
N PRO A 89 -27.55 10.93 -8.35
CA PRO A 89 -27.20 11.00 -9.75
C PRO A 89 -25.83 10.33 -9.95
N ARG A 90 -25.71 9.43 -10.93
CA ARG A 90 -24.48 8.65 -11.13
C ARG A 90 -23.25 9.52 -11.33
N TRP A 91 -23.37 10.63 -12.05
CA TRP A 91 -22.25 11.55 -12.30
C TRP A 91 -21.57 12.06 -11.01
N SER A 92 -22.34 12.27 -9.92
CA SER A 92 -21.77 12.80 -8.68
C SER A 92 -20.96 11.74 -7.92
N ILE A 93 -21.31 10.46 -8.05
CA ILE A 93 -20.51 9.34 -7.54
C ILE A 93 -19.30 9.09 -8.45
N LEU A 94 -19.50 9.19 -9.77
CA LEU A 94 -18.51 8.86 -10.80
C LEU A 94 -17.24 9.71 -10.67
N ILE A 95 -17.36 11.01 -10.38
CA ILE A 95 -16.21 11.93 -10.29
C ILE A 95 -15.18 11.44 -9.27
N GLY A 96 -15.59 11.06 -8.07
CA GLY A 96 -14.65 10.63 -7.04
C GLY A 96 -14.25 9.16 -7.21
N SER A 97 -15.22 8.28 -7.51
CA SER A 97 -14.98 6.84 -7.66
C SER A 97 -14.09 6.50 -8.87
N SER A 98 -14.13 7.27 -9.97
CA SER A 98 -13.26 7.01 -11.13
C SER A 98 -11.78 7.15 -10.77
N PHE A 99 -11.43 8.20 -10.02
CA PHE A 99 -10.07 8.38 -9.54
C PHE A 99 -9.71 7.34 -8.48
N GLU A 100 -10.63 6.99 -7.58
CA GLU A 100 -10.43 5.92 -6.60
C GLU A 100 -10.02 4.61 -7.31
N PHE A 101 -10.79 4.15 -8.29
CA PHE A 101 -10.49 2.94 -9.06
C PHE A 101 -9.18 3.05 -9.86
N ALA A 102 -8.88 4.22 -10.44
CA ALA A 102 -7.63 4.47 -11.14
C ALA A 102 -6.41 4.32 -10.23
N PHE A 103 -6.40 5.01 -9.09
CA PHE A 103 -5.29 4.94 -8.15
C PHE A 103 -5.18 3.56 -7.50
N ASP A 104 -6.30 2.85 -7.33
CA ASP A 104 -6.29 1.46 -6.92
C ASP A 104 -5.55 0.58 -7.94
N ARG A 105 -5.83 0.72 -9.25
CA ARG A 105 -5.08 0.01 -10.29
C ARG A 105 -3.59 0.34 -10.24
N ILE A 106 -3.24 1.62 -10.11
CA ILE A 106 -1.84 2.07 -10.01
C ILE A 106 -1.15 1.40 -8.82
N ARG A 107 -1.82 1.37 -7.67
CA ARG A 107 -1.30 0.74 -6.45
C ARG A 107 -1.02 -0.75 -6.65
N HIS A 108 -1.87 -1.50 -7.34
CA HIS A 108 -1.62 -2.92 -7.61
C HIS A 108 -0.36 -3.12 -8.45
N VAL A 109 -0.21 -2.33 -9.52
CA VAL A 109 0.95 -2.42 -10.43
C VAL A 109 2.24 -2.05 -9.70
N ILE A 110 2.25 -0.96 -8.92
CA ILE A 110 3.42 -0.55 -8.13
C ILE A 110 3.76 -1.61 -7.08
N THR A 111 2.76 -2.16 -6.38
CA THR A 111 2.98 -3.18 -5.35
C THR A 111 3.61 -4.44 -5.95
N LEU A 112 3.13 -4.88 -7.11
CA LEU A 112 3.72 -6.00 -7.84
C LEU A 112 5.15 -5.69 -8.30
N ALA A 113 5.39 -4.47 -8.80
CA ALA A 113 6.72 -4.03 -9.19
C ALA A 113 7.71 -4.04 -8.01
N ILE A 114 7.29 -3.60 -6.82
CA ILE A 114 8.11 -3.69 -5.59
C ILE A 114 8.45 -5.15 -5.26
N ALA A 115 7.49 -6.07 -5.41
CA ALA A 115 7.75 -7.49 -5.19
C ALA A 115 8.76 -8.05 -6.20
N LEU A 116 8.62 -7.70 -7.49
CA LEU A 116 9.53 -8.11 -8.55
C LEU A 116 10.93 -7.50 -8.38
N GLU A 117 11.04 -6.24 -7.98
CA GLU A 117 12.32 -5.57 -7.70
C GLU A 117 13.06 -6.29 -6.56
N ARG A 118 12.36 -6.69 -5.50
CA ARG A 118 12.93 -7.47 -4.39
C ARG A 118 13.40 -8.86 -4.82
N ILE A 119 12.66 -9.52 -5.71
CA ILE A 119 13.07 -10.80 -6.29
C ILE A 119 14.34 -10.58 -7.12
N TYR A 120 14.35 -9.59 -8.00
CA TYR A 120 15.49 -9.30 -8.86
C TYR A 120 16.75 -8.98 -8.05
N ALA A 121 16.63 -8.18 -6.98
CA ALA A 121 17.72 -7.92 -6.03
C ALA A 121 18.31 -9.20 -5.41
N LEU A 122 17.46 -10.20 -5.16
CA LEU A 122 17.85 -11.46 -4.53
C LEU A 122 18.51 -12.44 -5.50
N PHE A 123 18.08 -12.44 -6.76
CA PHE A 123 18.63 -13.33 -7.79
C PHE A 123 19.90 -12.77 -8.45
N CYS A 124 19.95 -11.45 -8.68
CA CYS A 124 21.02 -10.78 -9.42
C CYS A 124 21.54 -9.54 -8.67
N PRO A 125 22.17 -9.67 -7.48
CA PRO A 125 22.58 -8.53 -6.67
C PRO A 125 23.63 -7.63 -7.35
N GLY A 126 24.49 -8.19 -8.21
CA GLY A 126 25.50 -7.44 -8.94
C GLY A 126 24.88 -6.48 -9.96
N GLU A 127 23.97 -6.98 -10.79
CA GLU A 127 23.27 -6.18 -11.80
C GLU A 127 22.30 -5.17 -11.16
N TYR A 128 21.66 -5.56 -10.05
CA TYR A 128 20.77 -4.69 -9.29
C TYR A 128 21.45 -3.37 -8.88
N PHE A 129 22.72 -3.41 -8.48
CA PHE A 129 23.43 -2.19 -8.04
C PHE A 129 23.66 -1.17 -9.17
N PHE A 130 23.77 -1.63 -10.41
CA PHE A 130 23.98 -0.77 -11.59
C PHE A 130 22.69 -0.39 -12.30
N LEU A 131 21.55 -0.91 -11.83
CA LEU A 131 20.26 -0.68 -12.42
C LEU A 131 19.83 0.77 -12.21
N ASP A 132 19.25 1.39 -13.24
CA ASP A 132 18.65 2.72 -13.08
C ASP A 132 17.22 2.60 -12.55
N HIS A 133 17.12 2.54 -11.22
CA HIS A 133 15.85 2.39 -10.52
C HIS A 133 14.89 3.56 -10.75
N GLN A 134 15.40 4.77 -11.02
CA GLN A 134 14.55 5.93 -11.30
C GLN A 134 13.83 5.74 -12.64
N TRP A 135 14.57 5.36 -13.68
CA TRP A 135 13.98 5.08 -14.99
C TRP A 135 12.99 3.91 -14.94
N ILE A 136 13.28 2.88 -14.16
CA ILE A 136 12.34 1.76 -13.97
C ILE A 136 11.08 2.21 -13.26
N ALA A 137 11.19 2.99 -12.19
CA ALA A 137 10.04 3.52 -11.47
C ALA A 137 9.16 4.39 -12.39
N ILE A 138 9.77 5.24 -13.23
CA ILE A 138 9.04 6.05 -14.22
C ILE A 138 8.30 5.14 -15.22
N LYS A 139 8.95 4.11 -15.77
CA LYS A 139 8.32 3.17 -16.71
C LYS A 139 7.15 2.44 -16.08
N VAL A 140 7.33 1.91 -14.86
CA VAL A 140 6.27 1.23 -14.10
C VAL A 140 5.09 2.18 -13.85
N CYS A 141 5.36 3.41 -13.39
CA CYS A 141 4.30 4.39 -13.16
C CYS A 141 3.59 4.80 -14.45
N THR A 142 4.31 4.88 -15.57
CA THR A 142 3.71 5.20 -16.87
C THR A 142 2.77 4.10 -17.33
N ILE A 143 3.20 2.83 -17.27
CA ILE A 143 2.35 1.68 -17.60
C ILE A 143 1.12 1.64 -16.67
N ALA A 144 1.32 1.85 -15.38
CA ALA A 144 0.26 1.90 -14.40
C ALA A 144 -0.75 3.02 -14.68
N ALA A 145 -0.28 4.21 -15.03
CA ALA A 145 -1.12 5.35 -15.35
C ALA A 145 -1.93 5.13 -16.64
N VAL A 146 -1.31 4.57 -17.69
CA VAL A 146 -2.01 4.23 -18.94
C VAL A 146 -3.13 3.24 -18.69
N TRP A 147 -2.88 2.19 -17.90
CA TRP A 147 -3.92 1.23 -17.53
C TRP A 147 -5.03 1.88 -16.71
N ALA A 148 -4.67 2.73 -15.75
CA ALA A 148 -5.65 3.43 -14.92
C ALA A 148 -6.55 4.38 -15.73
N VAL A 149 -6.00 5.05 -16.75
CA VAL A 149 -6.79 5.87 -17.69
C VAL A 149 -7.75 5.01 -18.50
N PHE A 150 -7.31 3.83 -18.95
CA PHE A 150 -8.19 2.87 -19.62
C PHE A 150 -9.33 2.41 -18.70
N ASP A 151 -9.03 2.06 -17.44
CA ASP A 151 -10.04 1.66 -16.46
C ASP A 151 -11.05 2.80 -16.21
N MET A 152 -10.61 4.06 -16.08
CA MET A 152 -11.52 5.21 -15.97
C MET A 152 -12.39 5.39 -17.20
N ALA A 153 -11.81 5.31 -18.40
CA ALA A 153 -12.56 5.45 -19.64
C ALA A 153 -13.63 4.35 -19.76
N PHE A 154 -13.27 3.11 -19.44
CA PHE A 154 -14.20 1.99 -19.47
C PHE A 154 -15.35 2.19 -18.46
N LEU A 155 -15.05 2.60 -17.23
CA LEU A 155 -16.05 2.91 -16.21
C LEU A 155 -17.04 3.99 -16.66
N ILE A 156 -16.54 5.06 -17.30
CA ILE A 156 -17.36 6.19 -17.74
C ILE A 156 -18.27 5.78 -18.91
N VAL A 157 -17.73 5.05 -19.90
CA VAL A 157 -18.42 4.74 -21.17
C VAL A 157 -19.47 3.63 -21.03
N GLU A 158 -19.30 2.71 -20.10
CA GLU A 158 -20.11 1.49 -20.02
C GLU A 158 -21.61 1.73 -19.79
N ASP A 159 -21.97 2.76 -19.02
CA ASP A 159 -23.36 3.00 -18.60
C ASP A 159 -23.72 4.49 -18.76
N ASN A 160 -25.00 4.86 -18.65
CA ASN A 160 -25.45 6.24 -18.81
C ASN A 160 -25.07 7.13 -17.61
N ILE A 161 -24.34 8.21 -17.87
CA ILE A 161 -23.81 9.14 -16.84
C ILE A 161 -24.92 9.87 -16.07
N PHE A 162 -26.06 10.13 -16.73
CA PHE A 162 -27.18 10.89 -16.17
C PHE A 162 -28.22 10.02 -15.47
N MET A 163 -28.00 8.70 -15.39
CA MET A 163 -28.91 7.80 -14.69
C MET A 163 -28.90 8.07 -13.18
N VAL A 164 -30.07 8.08 -12.56
CA VAL A 164 -30.22 8.13 -11.10
C VAL A 164 -30.18 6.71 -10.54
N ARG A 165 -29.33 6.48 -9.54
CA ARG A 165 -29.21 5.19 -8.86
C ARG A 165 -30.08 5.19 -7.61
N VAL A 166 -30.96 4.19 -7.50
CA VAL A 166 -31.84 4.02 -6.33
C VAL A 166 -31.00 3.80 -5.06
N HIS A 167 -29.94 2.99 -5.15
CA HIS A 167 -28.99 2.72 -4.07
C HIS A 167 -27.63 3.32 -4.38
N CYS A 168 -27.13 4.17 -3.49
CA CYS A 168 -25.86 4.83 -3.69
C CYS A 168 -24.75 4.11 -2.92
N VAL A 169 -23.92 3.36 -3.65
CA VAL A 169 -22.70 2.70 -3.14
C VAL A 169 -21.57 2.99 -4.13
N THR A 170 -20.30 2.96 -3.74
CA THR A 170 -19.18 3.20 -4.69
C THR A 170 -19.23 2.28 -5.91
N THR A 171 -19.60 1.02 -5.72
CA THR A 171 -19.80 0.02 -6.80
C THR A 171 -20.99 0.31 -7.71
N SER A 172 -21.93 1.17 -7.30
CA SER A 172 -23.07 1.59 -8.14
C SER A 172 -22.66 2.53 -9.28
N SER A 173 -21.44 3.08 -9.23
CA SER A 173 -20.88 3.93 -10.28
C SER A 173 -20.52 3.13 -11.55
N SER A 174 -20.24 1.84 -11.42
CA SER A 174 -19.91 0.94 -12.53
C SER A 174 -21.14 0.22 -13.06
N GLY A 175 -21.10 -0.12 -14.36
CA GLY A 175 -21.99 -1.11 -14.93
C GLY A 175 -21.51 -2.54 -14.65
N PRO A 176 -22.26 -3.54 -15.14
CA PRO A 176 -22.05 -4.95 -14.84
C PRO A 176 -20.73 -5.52 -15.37
N ILE A 177 -20.36 -5.17 -16.60
CA ILE A 177 -19.20 -5.68 -17.33
C ILE A 177 -17.92 -5.13 -16.72
N PHE A 178 -17.85 -3.81 -16.46
CA PHE A 178 -16.69 -3.20 -15.80
C PHE A 178 -16.50 -3.80 -14.42
N HIS A 179 -17.58 -4.00 -13.67
CA HIS A 179 -17.50 -4.53 -12.31
C HIS A 179 -16.89 -5.94 -12.28
N VAL A 180 -17.35 -6.84 -13.18
CA VAL A 180 -16.76 -8.18 -13.33
C VAL A 180 -15.29 -8.09 -13.74
N TYR A 181 -14.98 -7.28 -14.75
CA TYR A 181 -13.61 -7.08 -15.21
C TYR A 181 -12.69 -6.62 -14.08
N PHE A 182 -13.11 -5.61 -13.31
CA PHE A 182 -12.33 -5.05 -12.23
C PHE A 182 -12.07 -6.09 -11.13
N LEU A 183 -13.09 -6.86 -10.74
CA LEU A 183 -12.96 -7.94 -9.75
C LEU A 183 -11.99 -9.04 -10.23
N ILE A 184 -12.14 -9.52 -11.46
CA ILE A 184 -11.26 -10.56 -12.02
C ILE A 184 -9.82 -10.04 -12.09
N ALA A 185 -9.61 -8.83 -12.59
CA ALA A 185 -8.29 -8.22 -12.68
C ALA A 185 -7.65 -8.11 -11.29
N THR A 186 -8.41 -7.65 -10.29
CA THR A 186 -7.94 -7.54 -8.90
C THR A 186 -7.54 -8.89 -8.31
N ILE A 187 -8.34 -9.94 -8.52
CA ILE A 187 -8.00 -11.30 -8.10
C ILE A 187 -6.72 -11.77 -8.79
N ALA A 188 -6.60 -11.57 -10.11
CA ALA A 188 -5.41 -11.93 -10.88
C ALA A 188 -4.15 -11.24 -10.35
N PHE A 189 -4.19 -9.93 -10.10
CA PHE A 189 -3.08 -9.20 -9.49
C PHE A 189 -2.71 -9.74 -8.11
N GLY A 190 -3.70 -10.10 -7.28
CA GLY A 190 -3.47 -10.71 -5.98
C GLY A 190 -2.79 -12.08 -6.07
N VAL A 191 -3.19 -12.91 -7.02
CA VAL A 191 -2.56 -14.21 -7.29
C VAL A 191 -1.11 -14.02 -7.75
N PHE A 192 -0.86 -13.12 -8.72
CA PHE A 192 0.49 -12.82 -9.18
C PHE A 192 1.39 -12.30 -8.06
N LEU A 193 0.87 -11.42 -7.19
CA LEU A 193 1.63 -10.92 -6.05
C LEU A 193 1.94 -12.03 -5.05
N SER A 194 0.98 -12.90 -4.75
CA SER A 194 1.20 -14.06 -3.88
C SER A 194 2.28 -14.98 -4.46
N LEU A 195 2.22 -15.29 -5.75
CA LEU A 195 3.23 -16.11 -6.44
C LEU A 195 4.63 -15.47 -6.38
N ALA A 196 4.72 -14.17 -6.67
CA ALA A 196 5.97 -13.42 -6.60
C ALA A 196 6.61 -13.53 -5.20
N TYR A 197 5.82 -13.29 -4.15
CA TYR A 197 6.34 -13.41 -2.79
C TYR A 197 6.62 -14.86 -2.35
N SER A 198 5.88 -15.85 -2.85
CA SER A 198 6.21 -17.26 -2.64
C SER A 198 7.59 -17.59 -3.23
N VAL A 199 7.90 -17.11 -4.44
CA VAL A 199 9.24 -17.25 -5.04
C VAL A 199 10.30 -16.56 -4.19
N PHE A 200 10.04 -15.34 -3.73
CA PHE A 200 10.94 -14.59 -2.85
C PHE A 200 11.26 -15.36 -1.55
N ILE A 201 10.23 -15.86 -0.86
CA ILE A 201 10.37 -16.64 0.38
C ILE A 201 11.13 -17.94 0.10
N SER A 202 10.79 -18.69 -0.95
CA SER A 202 11.48 -19.93 -1.32
C SER A 202 12.98 -19.70 -1.56
N LYS A 203 13.34 -18.63 -2.28
CA LYS A 203 14.74 -18.30 -2.54
C LYS A 203 15.47 -17.89 -1.26
N LEU A 204 14.82 -17.14 -0.36
CA LEU A 204 15.37 -16.81 0.95
C LEU A 204 15.64 -18.06 1.79
N PHE A 205 14.75 -19.06 1.77
CA PHE A 205 14.97 -20.34 2.45
C PHE A 205 16.19 -21.11 1.89
N ILE A 206 16.37 -21.13 0.56
CA ILE A 206 17.53 -21.75 -0.07
C ILE A 206 18.83 -21.06 0.36
N LEU A 207 18.87 -19.72 0.31
CA LEU A 207 20.03 -18.93 0.73
C LEU A 207 20.38 -19.16 2.20
N ARG A 208 19.37 -19.28 3.07
CA ARG A 208 19.56 -19.64 4.47
C ARG A 208 20.24 -21.00 4.64
N GLY A 209 19.83 -22.01 3.86
CA GLY A 209 20.47 -23.33 3.86
C GLY A 209 21.96 -23.27 3.54
N THR A 210 22.34 -22.38 2.62
CA THR A 210 23.75 -22.20 2.22
C THR A 210 24.58 -21.34 3.18
N GLN A 211 24.00 -20.31 3.81
CA GLN A 211 24.73 -19.37 4.69
C GLN A 211 24.86 -19.83 6.15
N LEU A 212 24.05 -20.79 6.60
CA LEU A 212 24.10 -21.36 7.96
C LEU A 212 25.45 -22.01 8.30
N ILE A 213 26.29 -22.25 7.29
CA ILE A 213 27.63 -22.83 7.45
C ILE A 213 28.67 -21.76 7.87
N ASN A 214 28.45 -20.44 7.71
CA ASN A 214 29.55 -19.48 7.77
C ASN A 214 29.40 -18.18 8.59
N ARG A 215 28.25 -17.83 9.21
CA ARG A 215 28.19 -16.63 10.10
C ARG A 215 27.03 -16.67 11.13
N LYS A 216 27.36 -16.49 12.42
CA LYS A 216 26.43 -16.58 13.57
C LYS A 216 25.72 -15.24 13.90
N SER A 217 24.50 -15.40 14.42
CA SER A 217 23.55 -14.45 15.06
C SER A 217 23.01 -13.24 14.28
N LEU A 218 23.84 -12.30 13.78
CA LEU A 218 23.33 -11.02 13.25
C LEU A 218 22.49 -11.20 11.97
N CYS A 219 22.83 -12.17 11.13
CA CYS A 219 22.08 -12.50 9.92
C CYS A 219 20.69 -13.10 10.23
N ARG A 220 20.52 -13.73 11.41
CA ARG A 220 19.29 -14.44 11.79
C ARG A 220 18.16 -13.49 12.18
N GLU A 221 18.47 -12.38 12.87
CA GLU A 221 17.48 -11.37 13.26
C GLU A 221 16.97 -10.57 12.06
N ASN A 222 17.86 -10.13 11.18
CA ASN A 222 17.50 -9.44 9.93
C ASN A 222 16.65 -10.36 9.03
N PHE A 223 16.99 -11.65 8.94
CA PHE A 223 16.21 -12.62 8.16
C PHE A 223 14.80 -12.84 8.70
N HIS A 224 14.65 -12.99 10.03
CA HIS A 224 13.33 -13.14 10.64
C HIS A 224 12.46 -11.88 10.44
N GLN A 225 13.09 -10.70 10.48
CA GLN A 225 12.43 -9.43 10.23
C GLN A 225 11.95 -9.30 8.76
N VAL A 226 12.77 -9.66 7.78
CA VAL A 226 12.42 -9.60 6.34
C VAL A 226 11.33 -10.63 6.00
N ASN A 227 11.43 -11.84 6.54
CA ASN A 227 10.42 -12.90 6.31
C ASN A 227 9.07 -12.53 6.97
N SER A 228 9.09 -12.03 8.20
CA SER A 228 7.88 -11.59 8.90
C SER A 228 7.19 -10.41 8.19
N LEU A 229 7.96 -9.43 7.69
CA LEU A 229 7.41 -8.31 6.93
C LEU A 229 6.76 -8.79 5.62
N THR A 230 7.41 -9.72 4.93
CA THR A 230 6.92 -10.23 3.65
C THR A 230 5.64 -11.05 3.83
N VAL A 231 5.62 -11.95 4.82
CA VAL A 231 4.41 -12.71 5.18
C VAL A 231 3.27 -11.78 5.60
N ALA A 232 3.57 -10.72 6.37
CA ALA A 232 2.56 -9.74 6.75
C ALA A 232 1.97 -9.04 5.52
N VAL A 233 2.79 -8.59 4.57
CA VAL A 233 2.31 -7.95 3.33
C VAL A 233 1.43 -8.90 2.51
N ILE A 234 1.84 -10.16 2.32
CA ILE A 234 1.03 -11.16 1.62
C ILE A 234 -0.32 -11.35 2.32
N LEU A 235 -0.30 -11.55 3.63
CA LEU A 235 -1.50 -11.79 4.42
C LEU A 235 -2.45 -10.58 4.35
N MET A 236 -1.91 -9.35 4.39
CA MET A 236 -2.72 -8.15 4.18
C MET A 236 -3.36 -8.11 2.80
N VAL A 237 -2.62 -8.43 1.73
CA VAL A 237 -3.19 -8.42 0.37
C VAL A 237 -4.23 -9.53 0.20
N VAL A 238 -3.99 -10.73 0.74
CA VAL A 238 -4.97 -11.82 0.64
C VAL A 238 -6.24 -11.48 1.41
N ILE A 239 -6.12 -11.02 2.67
CA ILE A 239 -7.27 -10.75 3.54
C ILE A 239 -8.06 -9.52 3.08
N PHE A 240 -7.37 -8.43 2.72
CA PHE A 240 -8.05 -7.16 2.46
C PHE A 240 -8.39 -6.92 0.98
N ASN A 241 -7.91 -7.76 0.07
CA ASN A 241 -8.11 -7.54 -1.36
C ASN A 241 -8.64 -8.77 -2.08
N VAL A 242 -7.90 -9.89 -2.07
CA VAL A 242 -8.27 -11.10 -2.83
C VAL A 242 -9.54 -11.74 -2.28
N LEU A 243 -9.62 -11.93 -0.96
CA LEU A 243 -10.76 -12.58 -0.32
C LEU A 243 -12.06 -11.76 -0.53
N PRO A 244 -12.13 -10.46 -0.21
CA PRO A 244 -13.33 -9.65 -0.47
C PRO A 244 -13.74 -9.64 -1.95
N SER A 245 -12.78 -9.51 -2.87
CA SER A 245 -13.06 -9.49 -4.31
C SER A 245 -13.61 -10.84 -4.80
N SER A 246 -13.08 -11.95 -4.29
CA SER A 246 -13.56 -13.30 -4.62
C SER A 246 -14.98 -13.53 -4.10
N LEU A 247 -15.28 -13.07 -2.88
CA LEU A 247 -16.63 -13.16 -2.30
C LEU A 247 -17.65 -12.35 -3.10
N TYR A 248 -17.28 -11.17 -3.61
CA TYR A 248 -18.17 -10.37 -4.45
C TYR A 248 -18.38 -11.00 -5.82
N LEU A 249 -17.33 -11.59 -6.39
CA LEU A 249 -17.47 -12.34 -7.63
C LEU A 249 -18.41 -13.54 -7.46
N CYS A 250 -18.36 -14.24 -6.32
CA CYS A 250 -19.32 -15.30 -5.99
C CYS A 250 -20.76 -14.79 -5.93
N ASP A 251 -21.00 -13.64 -5.28
CA ASP A 251 -22.31 -12.99 -5.24
C ASP A 251 -22.85 -12.71 -6.66
N MET A 252 -21.99 -12.22 -7.56
CA MET A 252 -22.36 -11.98 -8.96
C MET A 252 -22.71 -13.25 -9.71
N ILE A 253 -21.93 -14.32 -9.54
CA ILE A 253 -22.18 -15.62 -10.19
C ILE A 253 -23.49 -16.23 -9.68
N LEU A 254 -23.76 -16.12 -8.38
CA LEU A 254 -24.96 -16.68 -7.75
C LEU A 254 -26.21 -15.81 -7.94
N GLY A 255 -26.07 -14.59 -8.46
CA GLY A 255 -27.16 -13.62 -8.59
C GLY A 255 -27.77 -13.21 -7.25
N LYS A 256 -26.98 -13.24 -6.17
CA LYS A 256 -27.43 -12.95 -4.80
C LYS A 256 -26.52 -11.90 -4.18
N VAL A 257 -27.09 -11.01 -3.37
CA VAL A 257 -26.34 -10.02 -2.58
C VAL A 257 -26.16 -10.63 -1.20
N HIS A 258 -25.11 -11.39 -0.89
CA HIS A 258 -24.84 -11.84 0.49
C HIS A 258 -23.68 -11.05 1.09
N PHE A 259 -22.56 -11.00 0.37
CA PHE A 259 -21.34 -10.28 0.75
C PHE A 259 -21.37 -8.81 0.32
N MET A 260 -22.02 -8.48 -0.79
CA MET A 260 -22.22 -7.10 -1.23
C MET A 260 -23.12 -6.29 -0.28
N LYS A 261 -23.95 -6.95 0.55
CA LYS A 261 -24.79 -6.27 1.58
C LYS A 261 -23.95 -5.51 2.61
N TRP A 262 -22.72 -5.97 2.82
CA TRP A 262 -21.82 -5.41 3.81
C TRP A 262 -21.18 -4.09 3.37
N GLY A 263 -21.66 -3.49 2.28
CA GLY A 263 -21.21 -2.20 1.78
C GLY A 263 -19.82 -2.28 1.15
N PRO A 264 -19.05 -1.19 1.05
CA PRO A 264 -17.78 -1.16 0.34
C PRO A 264 -16.60 -1.77 1.14
N ILE A 265 -16.69 -3.06 1.48
CA ILE A 265 -15.61 -3.79 2.18
C ILE A 265 -14.30 -3.71 1.39
N ILE A 266 -14.37 -3.82 0.06
CA ILE A 266 -13.20 -3.78 -0.81
C ILE A 266 -12.45 -2.44 -0.65
N THR A 267 -13.16 -1.30 -0.74
CA THR A 267 -12.59 0.03 -0.51
C THR A 267 -11.99 0.17 0.89
N ILE A 268 -12.69 -0.32 1.92
CA ILE A 268 -12.20 -0.30 3.30
C ILE A 268 -10.88 -1.10 3.41
N GLY A 269 -10.84 -2.31 2.83
CA GLY A 269 -9.65 -3.15 2.80
C GLY A 269 -8.47 -2.46 2.11
N TYR A 270 -8.73 -1.75 1.03
CA TYR A 270 -7.74 -0.93 0.33
C TYR A 270 -7.16 0.19 1.19
N HIS A 271 -7.99 0.90 1.95
CA HIS A 271 -7.50 1.92 2.87
C HIS A 271 -6.70 1.31 4.02
N PHE A 272 -7.15 0.18 4.58
CA PHE A 272 -6.37 -0.52 5.61
C PHE A 272 -5.01 -0.97 5.08
N SER A 273 -4.94 -1.47 3.85
CA SER A 273 -3.65 -1.81 3.20
C SER A 273 -2.72 -0.58 3.10
N GLY A 274 -3.25 0.58 2.71
CA GLY A 274 -2.48 1.83 2.66
C GLY A 274 -2.04 2.34 4.05
N ILE A 275 -2.92 2.27 5.06
CA ILE A 275 -2.61 2.62 6.46
C ILE A 275 -1.52 1.70 7.01
N LEU A 276 -1.63 0.39 6.80
CA LEU A 276 -0.66 -0.58 7.26
C LEU A 276 0.69 -0.41 6.57
N SER A 277 0.69 -0.07 5.28
CA SER A 277 1.90 0.28 4.54
C SER A 277 2.65 1.43 5.21
N TYR A 278 1.95 2.47 5.68
CA TYR A 278 2.56 3.55 6.46
C TYR A 278 3.26 3.03 7.72
N PHE A 279 2.60 2.17 8.51
CA PHE A 279 3.18 1.63 9.74
C PHE A 279 4.38 0.74 9.45
N PHE A 280 4.32 -0.08 8.41
CA PHE A 280 5.46 -0.90 7.99
C PHE A 280 6.64 -0.04 7.58
N TYR A 281 6.44 1.01 6.78
CA TYR A 281 7.53 1.90 6.40
C TYR A 281 8.11 2.65 7.59
N SER A 282 7.26 3.20 8.45
CA SER A 282 7.67 3.95 9.64
C SER A 282 8.41 3.06 10.65
N TYR A 283 7.96 1.82 10.86
CA TYR A 283 8.53 0.91 11.85
C TYR A 283 9.70 0.06 11.34
N LYS A 284 9.83 -0.19 10.03
CA LYS A 284 10.91 -1.03 9.50
C LYS A 284 12.01 -0.25 8.78
N HIS A 285 11.71 0.89 8.15
CA HIS A 285 12.74 1.70 7.47
C HIS A 285 13.27 2.81 8.39
N ARG A 286 14.50 2.63 8.89
CA ARG A 286 15.17 3.57 9.81
C ARG A 286 15.26 4.99 9.22
N GLU A 287 15.45 5.11 7.92
CA GLU A 287 15.68 6.39 7.24
C GLU A 287 14.40 7.18 7.03
N ILE A 288 13.34 6.50 6.58
CA ILE A 288 11.99 7.08 6.50
C ILE A 288 11.57 7.53 7.90
N ARG A 289 11.80 6.70 8.94
CA ARG A 289 11.55 7.08 10.33
C ARG A 289 12.34 8.30 10.76
N ALA A 290 13.63 8.37 10.43
CA ALA A 290 14.46 9.52 10.77
C ALA A 290 13.97 10.80 10.09
N ALA A 291 13.48 10.71 8.85
CA ALA A 291 12.88 11.84 8.13
C ALA A 291 11.52 12.24 8.71
N LEU A 292 10.67 11.27 9.05
CA LEU A 292 9.40 11.52 9.75
C LEU A 292 9.63 12.18 11.11
N ASN A 293 10.63 11.75 11.87
CA ASN A 293 11.00 12.36 13.14
C ASN A 293 11.42 13.84 13.00
N LYS A 294 11.92 14.27 11.84
CA LYS A 294 12.19 15.69 11.56
C LYS A 294 10.92 16.49 11.27
N LEU A 295 9.87 15.83 10.77
CA LEU A 295 8.57 16.44 10.51
C LEU A 295 7.74 16.63 11.78
N TYR A 296 7.90 15.76 12.79
CA TYR A 296 7.24 15.88 14.08
C TYR A 296 8.02 16.80 15.03
N PRO A 297 7.61 18.06 15.25
CA PRO A 297 8.19 18.89 16.32
C PRO A 297 7.89 18.34 17.73
N ILE A 298 6.94 17.40 17.85
CA ILE A 298 6.47 16.85 19.13
C ILE A 298 7.59 16.13 19.89
N HIS A 299 8.57 15.52 19.20
CA HIS A 299 9.70 14.90 19.91
C HIS A 299 10.63 15.93 20.56
N LYS A 300 10.67 17.18 20.07
CA LYS A 300 11.47 18.28 20.64
C LYS A 300 10.83 18.84 21.93
N ILE A 301 9.53 18.60 22.14
CA ILE A 301 8.79 18.99 23.35
C ILE A 301 8.84 17.88 24.41
N THR A 302 8.79 16.60 24.01
CA THR A 302 8.92 15.46 24.94
C THR A 302 10.37 15.10 25.29
N SER A 303 11.35 15.29 24.40
CA SER A 303 12.76 15.01 24.72
C SER A 303 13.42 16.05 25.63
N LYS A 304 12.93 17.30 25.62
CA LYS A 304 13.36 18.33 26.57
C LYS A 304 12.91 18.08 28.02
N LYS A 305 11.94 17.18 28.25
CA LYS A 305 11.48 16.80 29.60
C LYS A 305 12.08 15.49 30.12
N HIS A 306 12.89 14.77 29.34
CA HIS A 306 13.39 13.45 29.75
C HIS A 306 14.89 13.21 29.53
N TRP A 307 15.68 14.25 29.23
CA TRP A 307 17.14 14.14 29.18
C TRP A 307 17.77 14.87 30.36
N SER A 308 17.89 14.19 31.50
CA SER A 308 18.85 14.57 32.54
C SER A 308 20.24 14.08 32.14
N PRO A 309 21.25 14.95 31.99
CA PRO A 309 22.60 14.55 31.67
C PRO A 309 23.31 14.10 32.95
N GLN A 310 23.13 12.83 33.35
CA GLN A 310 23.95 12.21 34.39
C GLN A 310 24.30 10.77 33.99
N LYS A 311 25.19 10.63 33.00
CA LYS A 311 26.13 9.50 32.85
C LYS A 311 27.05 9.72 31.64
N GLN A 312 27.81 10.81 31.68
CA GLN A 312 28.92 11.02 30.74
C GLN A 312 30.09 11.72 31.42
N GLN A 313 30.37 11.32 32.66
CA GLN A 313 31.52 11.80 33.42
C GLN A 313 32.07 10.69 34.30
N LYS A 314 32.70 9.70 33.66
CA LYS A 314 33.75 8.86 34.26
C LYS A 314 34.46 8.10 33.14
N MET A 315 35.38 8.78 32.49
CA MET A 315 36.64 8.23 31.92
C MET A 315 37.40 9.38 31.22
N SER A 316 37.93 10.29 32.02
CA SER A 316 39.27 10.86 31.80
C SER A 316 40.27 9.81 32.30
N ALA A 317 41.40 9.46 31.72
CA ALA A 317 42.17 9.87 30.54
C ALA A 317 43.29 8.77 30.36
N PRO A 318 44.42 8.97 29.65
CA PRO A 318 44.84 8.14 28.51
C PRO A 318 46.02 7.19 28.81
N SER A 319 46.17 6.11 28.04
CA SER A 319 47.46 5.42 27.90
C SER A 319 47.89 5.35 26.44
N LEU A 320 49.01 6.02 26.22
CA LEU A 320 49.82 6.11 25.01
C LEU A 320 50.43 4.73 24.71
N ILE A 321 50.13 4.13 23.55
CA ILE A 321 50.97 3.07 22.96
C ILE A 321 51.11 3.34 21.47
N THR A 322 52.30 3.81 21.11
CA THR A 322 52.91 3.77 19.77
C THR A 322 53.14 2.33 19.30
N LEU A 323 52.90 2.04 18.02
CA LEU A 323 53.60 1.07 17.12
C LEU A 323 52.78 1.01 15.81
N LYS A 324 53.25 1.57 14.69
CA LYS A 324 54.22 1.07 13.68
C LYS A 324 53.50 0.49 12.45
N ASP A 325 54.03 0.86 11.28
CA ASP A 325 53.57 0.60 9.91
C ASP A 325 53.25 -0.88 9.58
N GLY A 326 52.33 -1.09 8.63
CA GLY A 326 52.23 -2.34 7.87
C GLY A 326 50.87 -2.69 7.27
N ASP A 327 50.81 -2.68 5.94
CA ASP A 327 49.88 -3.32 4.99
C ASP A 327 48.49 -2.73 4.65
N PRO A 328 48.27 -2.35 3.37
CA PRO A 328 46.98 -2.02 2.80
C PRO A 328 46.47 -3.20 1.94
N ASP A 329 45.72 -4.14 2.52
CA ASP A 329 44.91 -5.03 1.68
C ASP A 329 43.75 -5.66 2.44
N LYS A 330 42.60 -4.97 2.50
CA LYS A 330 41.29 -5.57 2.78
C LYS A 330 40.20 -4.91 1.94
N THR A 331 39.99 -5.55 0.80
CA THR A 331 38.77 -5.67 0.00
C THR A 331 37.47 -5.27 0.70
N ALA A 332 36.73 -4.43 -0.02
CA ALA A 332 35.39 -3.95 0.24
C ALA A 332 34.41 -5.05 0.68
N SER A 333 33.95 -4.97 1.93
CA SER A 333 32.73 -5.63 2.37
C SER A 333 31.56 -4.64 2.21
N GLY A 334 30.85 -4.75 1.08
CA GLY A 334 29.57 -4.09 0.89
C GLY A 334 28.56 -4.60 1.91
N GLU A 335 28.07 -3.71 2.77
CA GLU A 335 26.91 -3.97 3.62
C GLU A 335 25.68 -4.08 2.71
N ILE A 336 25.21 -5.32 2.52
CA ILE A 336 23.91 -5.61 1.90
C ILE A 336 22.84 -5.20 2.92
N PHE A 337 22.22 -4.04 2.71
CA PHE A 337 20.99 -3.67 3.39
C PHE A 337 19.81 -4.31 2.65
N LEU A 338 19.19 -5.32 3.29
CA LEU A 338 17.93 -5.97 2.92
C LEU A 338 16.72 -5.27 3.57
#